data_AF-A0A3C0BG45-F1
#
_entry.id   AF-A0A3C0BG45-F1
#
_cell.length_a   1.000
_cell.length_b   1.000
_cell.length_c   1.000
_cell.angle_alpha   90.00
_cell.angle_beta   90.00
_cell.angle_gamma   90.00
#
_symmetry.space_group_name_H-M   'P 1'
#
loop_
_entity.id
_entity.type
_entity.pdbx_description
1 polymer ?
#
loop_
_entity_poly.entity_id
_entity_poly.type
_entity_poly.pdbx_seq_one_letter_code
_entity_poly.pdbx_strand_id
1 'polypeptide(L)'
;MLQTLLYPLLVCILTGAVSIFIAVFIFPRLRDILAAFSAGTGTLDKKLEGFRTGMFFSVLLLSVVAAAVALAVVLRSKSGRIKLQEDRIILRLPFIGKLMTTYCTRDFSFAMELLTANGVPLVRSLQNAGGVVQNSWYAEGIYRLCSSISEGTPFSEASKEISVFPEYVVTWFIIGEKTGNIHSVF
;
A
#
# COMPACT_ATOMS: atom_id res chain seq x y z
N MET A 1 -0.04 -4.46 -6.81
CA MET A 1 -0.29 -4.25 -5.36
C MET A 1 -0.42 -5.54 -4.55
N LEU A 2 -1.22 -6.55 -4.96
CA LEU A 2 -1.32 -7.83 -4.23
C LEU A 2 0.03 -8.57 -4.13
N GLN A 3 0.87 -8.52 -5.17
CA GLN A 3 2.21 -9.14 -5.16
C GLN A 3 3.20 -8.46 -4.18
N THR A 4 3.05 -7.15 -3.92
CA THR A 4 3.94 -6.41 -3.01
C THR A 4 3.63 -6.70 -1.54
N LEU A 5 2.36 -7.01 -1.22
CA LEU A 5 1.94 -7.45 0.12
C LEU A 5 2.15 -8.94 0.36
N LEU A 6 2.21 -9.74 -0.72
CA LEU A 6 2.38 -11.19 -0.62
C LEU A 6 3.71 -11.55 0.02
N TYR A 7 4.80 -10.86 -0.31
CA TYR A 7 6.13 -11.15 0.24
C TYR A 7 6.22 -10.87 1.76
N PRO A 8 5.85 -9.68 2.29
CA PRO A 8 5.78 -9.44 3.73
C PRO A 8 4.83 -10.37 4.48
N LEU A 9 3.67 -10.69 3.89
CA LEU A 9 2.67 -11.57 4.50
C LEU A 9 3.19 -13.01 4.64
N LEU A 10 3.81 -13.53 3.59
CA LEU A 10 4.37 -14.88 3.56
C LEU A 10 5.50 -15.00 4.59
N VAL A 11 6.38 -14.00 4.68
CA VAL A 11 7.45 -13.94 5.70
C VAL A 11 6.87 -13.88 7.13
N CYS A 12 5.82 -13.08 7.37
CA CYS A 12 5.17 -13.03 8.69
C CYS A 12 4.54 -14.37 9.08
N ILE A 13 3.83 -15.03 8.15
CA ILE A 13 3.21 -16.34 8.38
C ILE A 13 4.29 -17.39 8.65
N LEU A 14 5.34 -17.44 7.82
CA LEU A 14 6.41 -18.42 7.94
C LEU A 14 7.19 -18.24 9.25
N THR A 15 7.55 -17.00 9.59
CA THR A 15 8.27 -16.67 10.82
C THR A 15 7.42 -16.93 12.06
N GLY A 16 6.13 -16.59 12.01
CA GLY A 16 5.17 -16.92 13.05
C GLY A 16 5.02 -18.43 13.25
N ALA A 17 4.89 -19.19 12.16
CA ALA A 17 4.79 -20.65 12.20
C ALA A 17 6.04 -21.29 12.82
N VAL A 18 7.24 -20.85 12.42
CA VAL A 18 8.51 -21.32 13.01
C VAL A 18 8.58 -20.98 14.51
N SER A 19 8.17 -19.77 14.89
CA SER A 19 8.18 -19.33 16.29
C SER A 19 7.23 -20.17 17.16
N ILE A 20 6.02 -20.47 16.65
CA ILE A 20 5.05 -21.34 17.32
C ILE A 20 5.58 -22.78 17.38
N PHE A 21 6.18 -23.29 16.31
CA PHE A 21 6.77 -24.62 16.27
C PHE A 21 7.86 -24.79 17.34
N ILE A 22 8.76 -23.81 17.49
CA ILE A 22 9.79 -23.82 18.54
C ILE A 22 9.15 -23.82 19.93
N ALA A 23 8.15 -22.97 20.17
CA ALA A 23 7.47 -22.89 21.46
C ALA A 23 6.73 -24.19 21.82
N VAL A 24 6.08 -24.86 20.86
CA VAL A 24 5.27 -26.06 21.10
C VAL A 24 6.11 -27.33 21.16
N PHE A 25 7.13 -27.47 20.32
CA PHE A 25 7.88 -28.73 20.18
C PHE A 25 9.27 -28.71 20.83
N ILE A 26 10.00 -27.60 20.73
CA ILE A 26 11.38 -27.50 21.26
C ILE A 26 11.38 -27.15 22.74
N PHE A 27 10.55 -26.19 23.15
CA PHE A 27 10.47 -25.77 24.54
C PHE A 27 10.16 -26.90 25.55
N PRO A 28 9.24 -27.86 25.30
CA PRO A 28 9.02 -28.98 26.24
C PRO A 28 10.24 -29.88 26.36
N ARG A 29 10.96 -30.14 25.26
CA ARG A 29 12.19 -30.95 25.29
C ARG A 29 13.30 -30.29 26.10
N LEU A 30 13.41 -28.96 25.99
CA LEU A 30 14.35 -28.18 26.81
C LEU A 30 13.99 -28.28 28.30
N ARG A 31 12.69 -28.29 28.64
CA ARG A 31 12.21 -28.50 30.01
C ARG A 31 12.59 -29.88 30.53
N ASP A 32 12.41 -30.95 29.75
CA ASP A 32 12.74 -32.31 30.20
C ASP A 32 14.23 -32.43 30.57
N ILE A 33 15.09 -31.77 29.79
CA ILE A 33 16.53 -31.69 30.07
C ILE A 33 16.77 -30.87 31.35
N LEU A 34 16.19 -29.68 31.46
CA LEU A 34 16.34 -28.83 32.64
C LEU A 34 15.79 -29.48 33.93
N ALA A 35 14.70 -30.24 33.82
CA ALA A 35 14.10 -31.01 34.91
C ALA A 35 15.00 -32.17 35.36
N ALA A 36 15.68 -32.84 34.42
CA ALA A 36 16.69 -33.84 34.73
C ALA A 36 17.92 -33.23 35.45
N PHE A 37 18.24 -31.96 35.19
CA PHE A 37 19.27 -31.21 35.92
C PHE A 37 18.80 -30.69 37.30
N SER A 38 17.50 -30.51 37.54
CA SER A 38 16.95 -29.87 38.75
C SER A 38 16.23 -30.81 39.73
N ALA A 39 16.48 -32.13 39.68
CA ALA A 39 15.86 -33.17 40.51
C ALA A 39 16.09 -33.05 42.05
N GLY A 40 16.37 -31.85 42.58
CA GLY A 40 16.62 -31.58 44.00
C GLY A 40 15.85 -30.42 44.63
N THR A 41 15.09 -29.58 43.90
CA THR A 41 14.30 -28.51 44.53
C THR A 41 12.92 -28.36 43.89
N GLY A 42 11.89 -28.86 44.57
CA GLY A 42 10.47 -28.83 44.15
C GLY A 42 9.83 -27.43 44.02
N THR A 43 10.63 -26.37 43.94
CA THR A 43 10.22 -24.98 43.70
C THR A 43 10.30 -24.59 42.21
N LEU A 44 11.12 -25.29 41.42
CA LEU A 44 11.24 -25.06 39.97
C LEU A 44 10.02 -25.58 39.19
N ASP A 45 9.46 -26.73 39.57
CA ASP A 45 8.29 -27.30 38.88
C ASP A 45 7.02 -26.44 38.98
N LYS A 46 6.77 -25.82 40.15
CA LYS A 46 5.60 -24.93 40.33
C LYS A 46 5.75 -23.59 39.60
N LYS A 47 6.99 -23.07 39.45
CA LYS A 47 7.25 -21.86 38.63
C LYS A 47 7.16 -22.16 37.13
N LEU A 48 7.59 -23.35 36.70
CA LEU A 48 7.45 -23.83 35.33
C LEU A 48 5.97 -24.03 34.94
N GLU A 49 5.12 -24.43 35.87
CA GLU A 49 3.69 -24.59 35.64
C GLU A 49 2.94 -23.23 35.54
N GLY A 50 3.33 -22.23 36.33
CA GLY A 50 2.84 -20.85 36.16
C GLY A 50 3.31 -20.22 34.84
N PHE A 51 4.53 -20.53 34.41
CA PHE A 51 5.06 -20.11 33.10
C PHE A 51 4.35 -20.82 31.94
N ARG A 52 3.94 -22.08 32.11
CA ARG A 52 3.15 -22.85 31.15
C ARG A 52 1.83 -22.15 30.84
N THR A 53 1.08 -21.75 31.85
CA THR A 53 -0.22 -21.07 31.63
C THR A 53 -0.03 -19.69 31.02
N GLY A 54 0.97 -18.91 31.48
CA GLY A 54 1.25 -17.57 30.93
C GLY A 54 1.76 -17.58 29.48
N MET A 55 2.59 -18.57 29.11
CA MET A 55 3.16 -18.69 27.76
C MET A 55 2.17 -19.24 26.74
N PHE A 56 1.26 -20.14 27.14
CA PHE A 56 0.14 -20.55 26.28
C PHE A 56 -0.80 -19.37 26.00
N PHE A 57 -1.12 -18.54 27.00
CA PHE A 57 -1.91 -17.33 26.79
C PHE A 57 -1.19 -16.29 25.92
N SER A 58 0.12 -16.12 26.05
CA SER A 58 0.87 -15.15 25.23
C SER A 58 1.01 -15.59 23.77
N VAL A 59 1.25 -16.88 23.50
CA VAL A 59 1.31 -17.43 22.13
C VAL A 59 -0.08 -17.43 21.49
N LEU A 60 -1.13 -17.75 22.24
CA LEU A 60 -2.51 -17.69 21.75
C LEU A 60 -2.92 -16.24 21.46
N LEU A 61 -2.57 -15.29 22.33
CA LEU A 61 -2.85 -13.86 22.12
C LEU A 61 -2.06 -13.31 20.92
N LEU A 62 -0.80 -13.71 20.75
CA LEU A 62 -0.01 -13.34 19.55
C LEU A 62 -0.63 -13.92 18.28
N SER A 63 -1.12 -15.16 18.31
CA SER A 63 -1.79 -15.79 17.16
C SER A 63 -3.13 -15.11 16.82
N VAL A 64 -3.90 -14.70 17.84
CA VAL A 64 -5.17 -13.97 17.67
C VAL A 64 -4.90 -12.56 17.14
N VAL A 65 -3.86 -11.88 17.64
CA VAL A 65 -3.45 -10.57 17.12
C VAL A 65 -2.95 -10.69 15.67
N ALA A 66 -2.14 -11.70 15.35
CA ALA A 66 -1.68 -11.94 13.99
C ALA A 66 -2.84 -12.27 13.04
N ALA A 67 -3.80 -13.10 13.48
CA ALA A 67 -5.00 -13.41 12.72
C ALA A 67 -5.90 -12.18 12.54
N ALA A 68 -6.07 -11.35 13.57
CA ALA A 68 -6.83 -10.11 13.50
C ALA A 68 -6.19 -9.09 12.56
N VAL A 69 -4.86 -8.96 12.57
CA VAL A 69 -4.11 -8.10 11.63
C VAL A 69 -4.23 -8.63 10.20
N ALA A 70 -4.08 -9.94 9.98
CA ALA A 70 -4.26 -10.55 8.66
C ALA A 70 -5.69 -10.37 8.13
N LEU A 71 -6.69 -10.58 8.98
CA LEU A 71 -8.10 -10.40 8.63
C LEU A 71 -8.42 -8.92 8.35
N ALA A 72 -7.86 -7.99 9.13
CA ALA A 72 -7.98 -6.56 8.89
C ALA A 72 -7.36 -6.14 7.55
N VAL A 73 -6.17 -6.65 7.20
CA VAL A 73 -5.51 -6.38 5.91
C VAL A 73 -6.33 -6.93 4.73
N VAL A 74 -6.89 -8.14 4.86
CA VAL A 74 -7.72 -8.77 3.81
C VAL A 74 -9.05 -8.04 3.65
N LEU A 75 -9.71 -7.66 4.75
CA LEU A 75 -10.96 -6.90 4.70
C LEU A 75 -10.75 -5.45 4.22
N ARG A 76 -9.61 -4.82 4.55
CA ARG A 76 -9.23 -3.49 4.03
C ARG A 76 -8.95 -3.51 2.52
N SER A 77 -8.42 -4.61 1.99
CA SER A 77 -8.19 -4.78 0.54
C SER A 77 -9.49 -4.82 -0.28
N LYS A 78 -10.61 -5.23 0.33
CA LYS A 78 -11.93 -5.31 -0.34
C LYS A 78 -12.76 -4.01 -0.27
N SER A 79 -12.48 -3.09 0.64
CA SER A 79 -13.26 -1.84 0.79
C SER A 79 -12.59 -0.68 0.06
N GLY A 80 -13.04 -0.37 -1.16
CA GLY A 80 -12.51 0.74 -1.98
C GLY A 80 -12.52 2.11 -1.31
N ARG A 81 -13.35 2.32 -0.27
CA ARG A 81 -13.39 3.56 0.52
C ARG A 81 -12.24 3.70 1.53
N ILE A 82 -11.67 2.60 2.01
CA ILE A 82 -10.56 2.63 2.97
C ILE A 82 -9.23 2.86 2.23
N LYS A 83 -9.07 2.31 1.02
CA LYS A 83 -7.94 2.63 0.13
C LYS A 83 -7.80 4.13 -0.13
N LEU A 84 -8.91 4.84 -0.36
CA LEU A 84 -8.90 6.30 -0.57
C LEU A 84 -8.40 7.08 0.66
N GLN A 85 -8.68 6.61 1.88
CA GLN A 85 -8.23 7.27 3.10
C GLN A 85 -6.77 6.92 3.44
N GLU A 86 -6.36 5.66 3.21
CA GLU A 86 -4.97 5.22 3.39
C GLU A 86 -4.04 5.88 2.36
N ASP A 87 -4.44 5.95 1.09
CA ASP A 87 -3.69 6.64 0.02
C ASP A 87 -3.55 8.14 0.33
N ARG A 88 -4.58 8.77 0.89
CA ARG A 88 -4.54 10.20 1.30
C ARG A 88 -3.59 10.44 2.48
N ILE A 89 -3.46 9.49 3.40
CA ILE A 89 -2.51 9.56 4.52
C ILE A 89 -1.08 9.30 4.05
N ILE A 90 -0.89 8.34 3.13
CA ILE A 90 0.41 8.04 2.51
C ILE A 90 0.92 9.24 1.68
N LEU A 91 0.03 9.92 0.95
CA LEU A 91 0.36 11.15 0.22
C LEU A 91 0.74 12.33 1.13
N ARG A 92 0.36 12.30 2.41
CA ARG A 92 0.77 13.32 3.41
C ARG A 92 2.14 13.05 4.04
N LEU A 93 2.76 11.89 3.82
CA LEU A 93 4.12 11.63 4.30
C LEU A 93 5.12 12.30 3.34
N PRO A 94 5.96 13.24 3.80
CA PRO A 94 6.72 14.15 2.93
C PRO A 94 7.69 13.44 1.97
N PHE A 95 8.21 12.27 2.34
CA PHE A 95 9.07 11.47 1.45
C PHE A 95 8.28 10.55 0.51
N ILE A 96 7.27 9.85 1.04
CA ILE A 96 6.53 8.83 0.28
C ILE A 96 5.53 9.49 -0.68
N GLY A 97 4.89 10.60 -0.29
CA GLY A 97 3.98 11.35 -1.13
C GLY A 97 4.66 11.91 -2.37
N LYS A 98 5.85 12.53 -2.23
CA LYS A 98 6.60 13.05 -3.38
C LYS A 98 7.04 11.95 -4.36
N LEU A 99 7.48 10.81 -3.84
CA LEU A 99 7.80 9.62 -4.65
C LEU A 99 6.55 9.11 -5.38
N MET A 100 5.43 8.96 -4.68
CA MET A 100 4.18 8.44 -5.26
C MET A 100 3.63 9.38 -6.34
N THR A 101 3.62 10.69 -6.10
CA THR A 101 3.22 11.69 -7.10
C THR A 101 4.11 11.61 -8.34
N THR A 102 5.42 11.39 -8.17
CA THR A 102 6.35 11.22 -9.30
C THR A 102 6.04 9.96 -10.11
N TYR A 103 5.80 8.83 -9.45
CA TYR A 103 5.40 7.59 -10.12
C TYR A 103 4.07 7.74 -10.86
N CYS A 104 3.05 8.32 -10.22
CA CYS A 104 1.74 8.53 -10.83
C CYS A 104 1.80 9.49 -12.02
N THR A 105 2.61 10.55 -11.91
CA THR A 105 2.85 11.50 -13.02
C THR A 105 3.53 10.80 -14.19
N ARG A 106 4.55 9.96 -13.93
CA ARG A 106 5.22 9.17 -14.97
C ARG A 106 4.25 8.23 -15.69
N ASP A 107 3.45 7.49 -14.93
CA ASP A 107 2.50 6.52 -15.50
C ASP A 107 1.42 7.24 -16.32
N PHE A 108 0.97 8.41 -15.85
CA PHE A 108 0.07 9.30 -16.59
C PHE A 108 0.72 9.80 -17.89
N SER A 109 1.92 10.38 -17.82
CA SER A 109 2.66 10.89 -18.97
C SER A 109 2.87 9.81 -20.03
N PHE A 110 3.36 8.63 -19.63
CA PHE A 110 3.56 7.51 -20.53
C PHE A 110 2.25 7.04 -21.21
N ALA A 111 1.15 6.98 -20.45
CA ALA A 111 -0.15 6.64 -21.03
C ALA A 111 -0.64 7.72 -22.01
N MET A 112 -0.49 9.00 -21.68
CA MET A 112 -0.89 10.10 -22.53
C MET A 112 -0.04 10.17 -23.80
N GLU A 113 1.28 10.05 -23.70
CA GLU A 113 2.21 10.01 -24.82
C GLU A 113 1.82 8.88 -25.79
N LEU A 114 1.66 7.65 -25.27
CA LEU A 114 1.31 6.49 -26.10
C LEU A 114 -0.04 6.67 -26.78
N LEU A 115 -1.08 7.10 -26.06
CA LEU A 115 -2.42 7.22 -26.62
C LEU A 115 -2.51 8.36 -27.63
N THR A 116 -1.90 9.50 -27.33
CA THR A 116 -1.94 10.66 -28.22
C THR A 116 -1.06 10.49 -29.44
N ALA A 117 0.10 9.82 -29.34
CA ALA A 117 0.92 9.44 -30.48
C ALA A 117 0.19 8.47 -31.44
N ASN A 118 -0.72 7.64 -30.92
CA ASN A 118 -1.57 6.76 -31.72
C ASN A 118 -2.87 7.44 -32.22
N GLY A 119 -2.99 8.76 -32.09
CA GLY A 119 -4.13 9.53 -32.60
C GLY A 119 -5.41 9.39 -31.78
N VAL A 120 -5.35 8.88 -30.55
CA VAL A 120 -6.51 8.81 -29.66
C VAL A 120 -6.89 10.23 -29.20
N PRO A 121 -8.16 10.63 -29.29
CA PRO A 121 -8.61 11.96 -28.86
C PRO A 121 -8.27 12.25 -27.40
N LEU A 122 -7.85 13.48 -27.10
CA LEU A 122 -7.33 13.90 -25.78
C LEU A 122 -8.23 13.47 -24.60
N VAL A 123 -9.54 13.70 -24.71
CA VAL A 123 -10.51 13.35 -23.65
C VAL A 123 -10.55 11.84 -23.40
N ARG A 124 -10.53 11.02 -24.46
CA ARG A 124 -10.46 9.55 -24.32
C ARG A 124 -9.11 9.11 -23.75
N SER A 125 -8.03 9.78 -24.13
CA SER A 125 -6.69 9.52 -23.60
C SER A 125 -6.63 9.78 -22.10
N LEU A 126 -7.21 10.89 -21.62
CA LEU A 126 -7.31 11.20 -20.19
C LEU A 126 -8.11 10.15 -19.41
N GLN A 127 -9.25 9.71 -19.96
CA GLN A 127 -10.08 8.69 -19.33
C GLN A 127 -9.32 7.36 -19.18
N ASN A 128 -8.56 6.96 -20.20
CA ASN A 128 -7.73 5.75 -20.15
C ASN A 128 -6.51 5.92 -19.23
N ALA A 129 -5.87 7.08 -19.24
CA ALA A 129 -4.72 7.38 -18.38
C ALA A 129 -5.08 7.30 -16.88
N GLY A 130 -6.31 7.72 -16.51
CA GLY A 130 -6.83 7.55 -15.15
C GLY A 130 -6.90 6.09 -14.69
N GLY A 131 -7.08 5.14 -15.62
CA GLY A 131 -7.10 3.70 -15.33
C GLY A 131 -5.71 3.07 -15.18
N VAL A 132 -4.67 3.73 -15.70
CA VAL A 132 -3.27 3.26 -15.62
C VAL A 132 -2.64 3.64 -14.28
N VAL A 133 -3.04 4.79 -13.71
CA VAL A 133 -2.47 5.28 -12.45
C VAL A 133 -2.91 4.43 -11.26
N GLN A 134 -1.92 3.96 -10.48
CA GLN A 134 -2.18 3.06 -9.36
C GLN A 134 -2.78 3.73 -8.11
N ASN A 135 -2.52 5.03 -7.91
CA ASN A 135 -3.03 5.75 -6.74
C ASN A 135 -4.47 6.22 -7.01
N SER A 136 -5.40 5.79 -6.15
CA SER A 136 -6.83 6.03 -6.37
C SER A 136 -7.19 7.51 -6.27
N TRP A 137 -6.49 8.27 -5.41
CA TRP A 137 -6.70 9.72 -5.27
C TRP A 137 -6.19 10.48 -6.49
N TYR A 138 -5.04 10.09 -7.03
CA TYR A 138 -4.49 10.68 -8.25
C TYR A 138 -5.35 10.36 -9.47
N ALA A 139 -5.82 9.11 -9.59
CA ALA A 139 -6.74 8.68 -10.65
C ALA A 139 -8.06 9.46 -10.62
N GLU A 140 -8.66 9.63 -9.44
CA GLU A 140 -9.84 10.48 -9.24
C GLU A 140 -9.59 11.93 -9.69
N GLY A 141 -8.40 12.46 -9.43
CA GLY A 141 -7.94 13.74 -9.95
C GLY A 141 -7.96 13.82 -11.48
N ILE A 142 -7.42 12.80 -12.15
CA ILE A 142 -7.41 12.72 -13.62
C ILE A 142 -8.84 12.61 -14.17
N TYR A 143 -9.73 11.86 -13.52
CA TYR A 143 -11.13 11.77 -13.97
C TYR A 143 -11.86 13.10 -13.84
N ARG A 144 -11.58 13.87 -12.79
CA ARG A 144 -12.09 15.24 -12.65
C ARG A 144 -11.55 16.16 -13.74
N LEU A 145 -10.25 16.03 -14.06
CA LEU A 145 -9.60 16.79 -15.13
C LEU A 145 -10.30 16.51 -16.47
N CYS A 146 -10.58 15.24 -16.74
CA CYS A 146 -11.32 14.81 -17.92
C CYS A 146 -12.72 15.44 -17.99
N SER A 147 -13.45 15.52 -16.86
CA SER A 147 -14.77 16.17 -16.80
C SER A 147 -14.68 17.65 -17.12
N SER A 148 -13.79 18.39 -16.44
CA SER A 148 -13.63 19.84 -16.63
C SER A 148 -13.25 20.20 -18.07
N ILE A 149 -12.34 19.43 -18.69
CA ILE A 149 -11.96 19.66 -20.09
C ILE A 149 -13.13 19.35 -21.04
N SER A 150 -13.93 18.32 -20.73
CA SER A 150 -15.13 17.99 -21.52
C SER A 150 -16.20 19.07 -21.43
N GLU A 151 -16.24 19.81 -20.32
CA GLU A 151 -17.11 20.96 -20.09
C GLU A 151 -16.58 22.26 -20.73
N GLY A 152 -15.36 22.22 -21.31
CA GLY A 152 -14.76 23.33 -22.04
C GLY A 152 -13.77 24.17 -21.24
N THR A 153 -13.42 23.76 -20.02
CA THR A 153 -12.35 24.42 -19.25
C THR A 153 -10.99 24.18 -19.92
N PRO A 154 -10.14 25.21 -20.07
CA PRO A 154 -8.78 25.05 -20.58
C PRO A 154 -7.99 24.00 -19.78
N PHE A 155 -7.16 23.22 -20.46
CA PHE A 155 -6.41 22.11 -19.87
C PHE A 155 -5.51 22.60 -18.73
N SER A 156 -4.80 23.72 -18.94
CA SER A 156 -3.89 24.27 -17.93
C SER A 156 -4.61 24.83 -16.71
N GLU A 157 -5.81 25.38 -16.89
CA GLU A 157 -6.64 25.89 -15.80
C GLU A 157 -7.18 24.73 -14.96
N ALA A 158 -7.79 23.73 -15.60
CA ALA A 158 -8.29 22.54 -14.92
C ALA A 158 -7.17 21.76 -14.20
N SER A 159 -5.97 21.69 -14.79
CA SER A 159 -4.81 21.04 -14.17
C SER A 159 -4.33 21.76 -12.90
N LYS A 160 -4.43 23.10 -12.85
CA LYS A 160 -4.10 23.90 -11.66
C LYS A 160 -5.13 23.70 -10.55
N GLU A 161 -6.41 23.77 -10.90
CA GLU A 161 -7.50 23.67 -9.93
C GLU A 161 -7.48 22.33 -9.19
N ILE A 162 -7.21 21.24 -9.90
CA ILE A 162 -7.24 19.89 -9.34
C ILE A 162 -6.01 19.60 -8.45
N SER A 163 -4.89 20.29 -8.66
CA SER A 163 -3.69 20.24 -7.79
C SER A 163 -3.14 18.81 -7.52
N VAL A 164 -3.28 17.91 -8.50
CA VAL A 164 -2.73 16.53 -8.42
C VAL A 164 -1.34 16.43 -9.05
N PHE A 165 -1.05 17.30 -10.01
CA PHE A 165 0.24 17.37 -10.68
C PHE A 165 1.20 18.29 -9.93
N PRO A 166 2.51 17.97 -9.88
CA PRO A 166 3.52 18.92 -9.43
C PRO A 166 3.50 20.21 -10.26
N GLU A 167 3.80 21.35 -9.64
CA GLU A 167 3.77 22.66 -10.31
C GLU A 167 4.62 22.70 -11.60
N TYR A 168 5.79 22.05 -11.59
CA TYR A 168 6.67 22.03 -12.76
C TYR A 168 6.04 21.31 -13.96
N VAL A 169 5.17 20.31 -13.74
CA VAL A 169 4.46 19.59 -14.80
C VAL A 169 3.35 20.45 -15.38
N VAL A 170 2.62 21.16 -14.51
CA VAL A 170 1.56 22.08 -14.93
C VAL A 170 2.13 23.19 -15.83
N THR A 171 3.36 23.64 -15.57
CA THR A 171 4.05 24.59 -16.47
C THR A 171 4.22 24.04 -17.88
N TRP A 172 4.57 22.76 -18.04
CA TRP A 172 4.67 22.13 -19.36
C TRP A 172 3.31 22.04 -20.06
N PHE A 173 2.24 21.75 -19.32
CA PHE A 173 0.88 21.75 -19.88
C PHE A 173 0.47 23.13 -20.39
N ILE A 174 0.81 24.21 -19.66
CA ILE A 174 0.58 25.59 -20.13
C ILE A 174 1.32 25.86 -21.45
N ILE A 175 2.57 25.40 -21.57
CA ILE A 175 3.36 25.59 -22.79
C ILE A 175 2.75 24.79 -23.95
N GLY A 176 2.38 23.53 -23.72
CA GLY A 176 1.74 22.69 -24.74
C GLY A 176 0.40 23.24 -25.21
N GLU A 177 -0.43 23.74 -24.29
CA GLU A 177 -1.72 24.34 -24.63
C GLU A 177 -1.55 25.63 -25.45
N LYS A 178 -0.61 26.51 -25.07
CA LYS A 178 -0.32 27.75 -25.81
C LYS A 178 0.28 27.51 -27.20
N THR A 179 1.05 26.45 -27.37
CA THR A 179 1.65 26.09 -28.65
C THR A 179 0.71 25.27 -29.53
N GLY A 180 -0.48 24.92 -29.03
CA GLY A 180 -1.44 24.06 -29.72
C GLY A 180 -0.98 22.61 -29.86
N ASN A 181 0.13 22.24 -29.23
CA ASN A 181 0.70 20.89 -29.27
C ASN A 181 0.84 20.31 -27.87
N ILE A 182 -0.30 20.08 -27.23
CA ILE A 182 -0.32 19.50 -25.89
C ILE A 182 0.16 18.05 -25.87
N HIS A 183 0.08 17.36 -27.00
CA HIS A 183 0.51 15.97 -27.12
C HIS A 183 2.03 15.80 -27.00
N SER A 184 2.82 16.82 -27.37
CA SER A 184 4.28 16.76 -27.32
C SER A 184 4.90 17.14 -25.97
N VAL A 185 4.09 17.45 -24.95
CA VAL A 185 4.57 17.82 -23.59
C VAL A 185 4.30 16.73 -22.55
N PHE A 186 3.67 15.62 -22.94
CA PHE A 186 3.51 14.44 -22.06
C PHE A 186 4.79 13.62 -22.01
#